data_AF-A0A0M3K3F5-F1
#
_entry.id   AF-A0A0M3K3F5-F1
#
_cell.length_a   1.000
_cell.length_b   1.000
_cell.length_c   1.000
_cell.angle_alpha   90.00
_cell.angle_beta   90.00
_cell.angle_gamma   90.00
#
_symmetry.space_group_name_H-M   'P 1'
#
loop_
_entity.id
_entity.type
_entity.pdbx_description
1 polymer ?
#
loop_
_entity_poly.entity_id
_entity_poly.type
_entity_poly.pdbx_seq_one_letter_code
_entity_poly.pdbx_strand_id
1 'polypeptide(L)'
;MSSLLRVVTFVALLSLLHSAYSAAQHRFYLRLTEQPFTQLPTDLVIQTLVSLLVLIYGASYIAGDFLPIRSDIQNRTKSWDTVANCPSFYTFEHRAKALSPTFNALRKQCYDDSPLQVSTEIILPRKPLNNYSLLKCLHKIISPF
;
A
#
# COMPACT_ATOMS: atom_id res chain seq x y z
N MET A 1 7.56 -16.10 7.13
CA MET A 1 6.90 -17.31 6.59
C MET A 1 5.97 -17.00 5.41
N SER A 2 5.22 -15.91 5.46
CA SER A 2 4.36 -15.43 4.37
C SER A 2 5.05 -15.25 3.02
N SER A 3 6.29 -14.74 2.98
CA SER A 3 7.05 -14.59 1.73
C SER A 3 7.34 -15.93 1.03
N LEU A 4 7.63 -16.99 1.79
CA LEU A 4 7.87 -18.32 1.22
C LEU A 4 6.61 -18.90 0.59
N LEU A 5 5.46 -18.75 1.26
CA LEU A 5 4.18 -19.23 0.73
C LEU A 5 3.81 -18.51 -0.56
N ARG A 6 4.06 -17.20 -0.65
CA ARG A 6 3.91 -16.46 -1.92
C ARG A 6 4.77 -17.05 -3.04
N VAL A 7 6.05 -17.31 -2.78
CA VAL A 7 6.95 -17.94 -3.76
C VAL A 7 6.45 -19.33 -4.16
N VAL A 8 6.05 -20.16 -3.20
CA VAL A 8 5.46 -21.49 -3.47
C VAL A 8 4.20 -21.38 -4.34
N THR A 9 3.36 -20.36 -4.10
CA THR A 9 2.15 -20.12 -4.89
C THR A 9 2.49 -19.75 -6.34
N PHE A 10 3.52 -18.91 -6.54
CA PHE A 10 4.04 -18.60 -7.88
C PHE A 10 4.60 -19.83 -8.60
N VAL A 11 5.37 -20.66 -7.90
CA VAL A 11 5.90 -21.91 -8.47
C VAL A 11 4.77 -22.88 -8.82
N ALA A 12 3.73 -22.98 -7.98
CA ALA A 12 2.55 -23.80 -8.26
C ALA A 12 1.80 -23.33 -9.52
N LEU A 13 1.65 -22.01 -9.71
CA LEU A 13 1.07 -21.43 -10.94
C LEU A 13 1.89 -21.79 -12.18
N LEU A 14 3.22 -21.64 -12.12
CA LEU A 14 4.10 -21.98 -13.23
C LEU A 14 4.05 -23.48 -13.55
N SER A 15 4.03 -24.34 -12.53
CA SER A 15 3.85 -25.79 -12.71
C SER A 15 2.50 -26.13 -13.33
N LEU A 16 1.42 -25.49 -12.88
CA LEU A 16 0.08 -25.72 -13.43
C LEU A 16 0.01 -25.28 -14.90
N LEU A 17 0.62 -24.14 -15.23
CA LEU A 17 0.73 -23.64 -16.60
C LEU A 17 1.54 -24.60 -17.48
N HIS A 18 2.67 -25.11 -16.98
CA HIS A 18 3.47 -26.12 -17.68
C HIS A 18 2.66 -27.38 -17.97
N SER A 19 1.94 -27.88 -16.97
CA SER A 19 1.11 -29.07 -17.14
C SER A 19 -0.05 -28.84 -18.12
N ALA A 20 -0.63 -27.65 -18.13
CA ALA A 20 -1.66 -27.26 -19.09
C ALA A 20 -1.10 -27.18 -20.52
N TYR A 21 0.10 -26.64 -20.69
CA TYR A 21 0.80 -26.60 -21.97
C TYR A 21 1.07 -28.01 -22.50
N SER A 22 1.61 -28.90 -21.67
CA SER A 22 1.84 -30.31 -22.04
C SER A 22 0.54 -31.04 -22.42
N ALA A 23 -0.55 -30.81 -21.70
CA ALA A 23 -1.87 -31.36 -22.04
C ALA A 23 -2.38 -30.85 -23.40
N ALA A 24 -2.25 -29.54 -23.65
CA ALA A 24 -2.67 -28.93 -24.90
C ALA A 24 -1.86 -29.46 -26.09
N GLN A 25 -0.53 -29.56 -25.92
CA GLN A 25 0.37 -30.12 -26.93
C GLN A 25 0.06 -31.59 -27.22
N HIS A 26 -0.18 -32.42 -26.19
CA HIS A 26 -0.55 -33.82 -26.37
C HIS A 26 -1.85 -33.96 -27.17
N ARG A 27 -2.85 -33.11 -26.90
CA ARG A 27 -4.11 -33.09 -27.64
C ARG A 27 -3.92 -32.64 -29.10
N PHE A 28 -3.01 -31.71 -29.36
CA PHE A 28 -2.66 -31.30 -30.73
C PHE A 28 -1.95 -32.43 -31.47
N TYR A 29 -1.00 -33.10 -30.84
CA TYR A 29 -0.26 -34.22 -31.41
C TYR A 29 -1.18 -35.38 -31.85
N LEU A 30 -2.15 -35.76 -31.00
CA LEU A 30 -3.13 -36.81 -31.34
C LEU A 30 -4.02 -36.43 -32.53
N ARG A 31 -4.36 -35.15 -32.67
CA ARG A 31 -5.14 -34.65 -33.83
C ARG A 31 -4.35 -34.75 -35.13
N LEU A 32 -3.05 -34.49 -35.12
CA LEU A 32 -2.21 -34.57 -36.33
C LEU A 32 -1.92 -36.01 -36.74
N THR A 33 -1.84 -36.92 -35.79
CA THR A 33 -1.46 -38.33 -36.03
C THR A 33 -2.65 -39.24 -36.27
N GLU A 34 -3.88 -38.69 -36.28
CA GLU A 34 -5.14 -39.42 -36.39
C GLU A 34 -5.28 -40.59 -35.39
N GLN A 35 -4.55 -40.53 -34.28
CA GLN A 35 -4.57 -41.55 -33.23
C GLN A 35 -5.84 -41.39 -32.38
N PRO A 36 -6.51 -42.48 -31.99
CA PRO A 36 -7.67 -42.40 -31.10
C PRO A 36 -7.24 -41.87 -29.72
N PHE A 37 -8.02 -40.95 -29.16
CA PHE A 37 -7.80 -40.45 -27.80
C PHE A 37 -8.16 -41.54 -26.81
N THR A 38 -7.17 -42.27 -26.32
CA THR A 38 -7.36 -43.34 -25.33
C THR A 38 -7.49 -42.73 -23.94
N GLN A 39 -6.40 -42.25 -23.35
CA GLN A 39 -6.34 -41.69 -22.01
C GLN A 39 -5.21 -40.65 -21.89
N LEU A 40 -5.39 -39.68 -20.99
CA LEU A 40 -4.32 -38.72 -20.67
C LEU A 40 -3.28 -39.44 -19.79
N PRO A 41 -1.96 -39.25 -20.01
CA PRO A 41 -0.94 -39.86 -19.16
C PRO A 41 -1.19 -39.52 -17.69
N THR A 42 -1.19 -40.56 -16.85
CA THR A 42 -1.50 -40.49 -15.42
C THR A 42 -0.60 -39.54 -14.66
N ASP A 43 0.67 -39.46 -15.05
CA ASP A 43 1.66 -38.56 -14.46
C ASP A 43 1.25 -37.09 -14.62
N LEU A 44 0.64 -36.73 -15.75
CA LEU A 44 0.14 -35.38 -16.01
C LEU A 44 -1.10 -35.05 -15.15
N VAL A 45 -1.96 -36.04 -14.95
CA VAL A 45 -3.13 -35.91 -14.07
C VAL A 45 -2.68 -35.72 -12.61
N ILE A 46 -1.69 -36.48 -12.15
CA ILE A 46 -1.17 -36.35 -10.78
C ILE A 46 -0.48 -34.98 -10.59
N GLN A 47 0.33 -34.54 -11.57
CA GLN A 47 1.01 -33.24 -11.51
C GLN A 47 0.02 -32.06 -11.47
N THR A 48 -1.03 -32.09 -12.30
CA THR A 48 -2.09 -31.07 -12.26
C THR A 48 -2.83 -31.08 -10.93
N LEU A 49 -3.17 -32.27 -10.39
CA LEU A 49 -3.89 -32.38 -9.12
C LEU A 49 -3.08 -31.82 -7.95
N VAL A 50 -1.81 -32.20 -7.84
CA VAL A 50 -0.91 -31.74 -6.78
C VAL A 50 -0.68 -30.22 -6.90
N SER A 51 -0.37 -29.73 -8.09
CA SER A 51 -0.15 -28.28 -8.29
C SER A 51 -1.42 -27.46 -8.01
N LEU A 52 -2.60 -27.96 -8.34
CA LEU A 52 -3.87 -27.33 -8.02
C LEU A 52 -4.12 -27.27 -6.50
N LEU A 53 -3.89 -28.35 -5.76
CA LEU A 53 -4.05 -28.36 -4.31
C LEU A 53 -3.10 -27.38 -3.62
N VAL A 54 -1.83 -27.36 -4.03
CA VAL A 54 -0.84 -26.40 -3.51
C VAL A 54 -1.24 -24.97 -3.84
N LEU A 55 -1.76 -24.73 -5.05
CA LEU A 55 -2.22 -23.41 -5.47
C LEU A 55 -3.41 -22.92 -4.64
N ILE A 56 -4.40 -23.78 -4.40
CA ILE A 56 -5.55 -23.46 -3.54
C ILE A 56 -5.08 -23.12 -2.13
N TYR A 57 -4.19 -23.95 -1.56
CA TYR A 57 -3.64 -23.71 -0.22
C TYR A 57 -2.86 -22.38 -0.13
N GLY A 58 -2.00 -22.12 -1.12
CA GLY A 58 -1.25 -20.86 -1.19
C GLY A 58 -2.16 -19.64 -1.37
N ALA A 59 -3.18 -19.74 -2.22
CA ALA A 59 -4.15 -18.66 -2.43
C ALA A 59 -4.97 -18.34 -1.18
N SER A 60 -5.42 -19.36 -0.43
CA SER A 60 -6.11 -19.18 0.85
C SER A 60 -5.24 -18.47 1.88
N TYR A 61 -3.93 -18.76 1.92
CA TYR A 61 -3.02 -18.07 2.82
C TYR A 61 -2.76 -16.61 2.41
N ILE A 62 -2.72 -16.33 1.10
CA ILE A 62 -2.57 -14.96 0.59
C ILE A 62 -3.79 -14.09 0.89
N ALA A 63 -4.98 -14.69 0.96
CA ALA A 63 -6.23 -13.98 1.29
C ALA A 63 -6.19 -13.27 2.65
N GLY A 64 -5.27 -13.67 3.54
CA GLY A 64 -5.03 -13.02 4.82
C GLY A 64 -5.99 -13.47 5.91
N ASP A 65 -5.73 -13.02 7.12
CA ASP A 65 -6.49 -13.42 8.30
C ASP A 65 -7.83 -12.69 8.37
N PHE A 66 -8.84 -13.38 8.90
CA PHE A 66 -10.14 -12.79 9.18
C PHE A 66 -10.02 -11.78 10.32
N LEU A 67 -10.52 -10.58 10.09
CA LEU A 67 -10.64 -9.57 11.14
C LEU A 67 -11.89 -9.85 12.00
N PRO A 68 -11.83 -9.60 13.31
CA PRO A 68 -13.00 -9.74 14.17
C PRO A 68 -14.07 -8.73 13.77
N ILE A 69 -15.32 -9.20 13.60
CA ILE A 69 -16.48 -8.36 13.25
C ILE A 69 -16.81 -7.38 14.39
N ARG A 70 -16.50 -7.76 15.63
CA ARG A 70 -16.83 -6.96 16.81
C ARG A 70 -15.83 -5.82 16.99
N SER A 71 -16.31 -4.60 16.85
CA SER A 71 -15.49 -3.38 16.93
C SER A 71 -15.03 -3.02 18.34
N ASP A 72 -15.68 -3.52 19.38
CA ASP A 72 -15.33 -3.22 20.78
C ASP A 72 -13.92 -3.75 21.14
N ILE A 73 -13.53 -4.93 20.66
CA ILE A 73 -12.23 -5.54 20.94
C ILE A 73 -11.10 -4.67 20.34
N GLN A 74 -11.28 -4.18 19.11
CA GLN A 74 -10.31 -3.31 18.45
C GLN A 74 -10.38 -1.86 18.95
N ASN A 75 -11.51 -1.42 19.51
CA ASN A 75 -11.64 -0.08 20.08
C ASN A 75 -11.08 0.00 21.50
N ARG A 76 -11.08 -1.09 22.28
CA ARG A 76 -10.46 -1.13 23.62
C ARG A 76 -8.96 -0.82 23.60
N THR A 77 -8.27 -1.11 22.51
CA THR A 77 -6.84 -0.79 22.35
C THR A 77 -6.59 0.68 22.02
N LYS A 78 -7.61 1.45 21.64
CA LYS A 78 -7.45 2.89 21.38
C LYS A 78 -7.63 3.68 22.68
N SER A 79 -6.68 4.57 22.98
CA SER A 79 -6.79 5.47 24.13
C SER A 79 -7.77 6.61 23.87
N TRP A 80 -8.34 7.15 24.94
CA TRP A 80 -9.18 8.35 24.87
C TRP A 80 -8.46 9.55 24.24
N ASP A 81 -7.15 9.68 24.44
CA ASP A 81 -6.36 10.75 23.80
C ASP A 81 -6.38 10.69 22.28
N THR A 82 -6.48 9.49 21.70
CA THR A 82 -6.55 9.30 20.24
C THR A 82 -7.97 9.53 19.71
N VAL A 83 -8.99 9.15 20.48
CA VAL A 83 -10.40 9.26 20.08
C VAL A 83 -10.96 10.67 20.29
N ALA A 84 -10.56 11.34 21.37
CA ALA A 84 -10.94 12.72 21.69
C ALA A 84 -10.21 13.75 20.81
N ASN A 85 -9.18 13.32 20.09
CA ASN A 85 -8.48 14.14 19.12
C ASN A 85 -9.34 14.35 17.88
N CYS A 86 -9.93 15.54 17.74
CA CYS A 86 -10.75 15.92 16.59
C CYS A 86 -9.97 16.83 15.62
N PRO A 87 -9.38 16.30 14.52
CA PRO A 87 -8.50 17.07 13.65
C PRO A 87 -9.20 18.25 12.97
N SER A 88 -10.49 18.11 12.69
CA SER A 88 -11.32 19.17 12.09
C SER A 88 -11.51 20.39 13.00
N PHE A 89 -11.25 20.27 14.30
CA PHE A 89 -11.42 21.33 15.31
C PHE A 89 -10.09 21.79 15.93
N TYR A 90 -8.96 21.51 15.27
CA TYR A 90 -7.67 21.99 15.76
C TYR A 90 -7.58 23.50 15.74
N THR A 91 -7.32 24.05 16.93
CA THR A 91 -6.95 25.45 17.11
C THR A 91 -5.46 25.53 17.35
N PHE A 92 -4.75 26.32 16.54
CA PHE A 92 -3.30 26.52 16.68
C PHE A 92 -2.93 27.58 17.73
N GLU A 93 -3.93 28.21 18.34
CA GLU A 93 -3.78 29.13 19.46
C GLU A 93 -3.75 28.36 20.80
N HIS A 94 -2.59 27.78 21.14
CA HIS A 94 -2.39 27.03 22.38
C HIS A 94 -1.07 27.38 23.07
N ARG A 95 -0.88 26.97 24.33
CA ARG A 95 0.32 27.27 25.15
C ARG A 95 1.65 26.92 24.45
N ALA A 96 1.68 25.86 23.65
CA ALA A 96 2.88 25.47 22.90
C ALA A 96 3.34 26.51 21.84
N LYS A 97 2.46 27.45 21.46
CA LYS A 97 2.80 28.57 20.58
C LYS A 97 3.84 29.51 21.22
N ALA A 98 3.72 29.77 22.52
CA ALA A 98 4.66 30.60 23.28
C ALA A 98 5.99 29.89 23.58
N LEU A 99 6.03 28.57 23.45
CA LEU A 99 7.25 27.77 23.60
C LEU A 99 8.02 27.64 22.27
N SER A 100 7.41 28.00 21.13
CA SER A 100 8.06 27.93 19.82
C SER A 100 9.00 29.13 19.63
N PRO A 101 10.32 28.91 19.44
CA PRO A 101 11.28 29.99 19.22
C PRO A 101 10.99 30.75 17.92
N THR A 102 10.50 30.03 16.89
CA THR A 102 10.09 30.62 15.61
C THR A 102 8.89 31.54 15.77
N PHE A 103 7.88 31.13 16.54
CA PHE A 103 6.71 31.98 16.77
C PHE A 103 7.07 33.22 17.62
N ASN A 104 7.93 33.06 18.63
CA ASN A 104 8.38 34.19 19.45
C ASN A 104 9.23 35.20 18.65
N ALA A 105 10.07 34.74 17.71
CA ALA A 105 10.83 35.63 16.84
C ALA A 105 9.92 36.44 15.91
N LEU A 106 8.93 35.78 15.29
CA LEU A 106 7.93 36.45 14.43
C LEU A 106 7.08 37.45 15.23
N ARG A 107 6.70 37.11 16.47
CA ARG A 107 5.96 38.01 17.35
C ARG A 107 6.75 39.28 17.69
N LYS A 108 8.07 39.15 17.95
CA LYS A 108 8.94 40.30 18.22
C LYS A 108 9.06 41.20 16.98
N GLN A 109 9.24 40.62 15.81
CA GLN A 109 9.35 41.36 14.55
C GLN A 109 8.08 42.18 14.23
N CYS A 110 6.88 41.63 14.47
CA CYS A 110 5.63 42.41 14.34
C CYS A 110 5.41 43.47 15.41
N TYR A 111 6.09 43.41 16.56
CA TYR A 111 5.97 44.41 17.63
C TYR A 111 6.87 45.62 17.40
N ASP A 112 8.03 45.43 16.77
CA ASP A 112 8.97 46.51 16.47
C ASP A 112 8.57 47.38 15.26
N ASP A 113 7.59 46.96 14.45
CA ASP A 113 7.28 47.60 13.15
C ASP A 113 6.07 48.57 13.11
N SER A 114 5.33 48.90 14.18
CA SER A 114 4.28 49.98 14.10
C SER A 114 3.80 50.58 15.43
N PRO A 115 3.73 51.92 15.56
CA PRO A 115 2.84 52.57 16.52
C PRO A 115 1.40 52.60 15.97
N LEU A 116 0.46 52.00 16.71
CA LEU A 116 -1.01 52.09 16.56
C LEU A 116 -1.59 51.74 15.17
N GLN A 117 -2.03 50.48 14.98
CA GLN A 117 -3.41 50.11 14.60
C GLN A 117 -3.58 48.58 14.66
N VAL A 118 -4.52 48.14 15.51
CA VAL A 118 -5.00 46.76 15.56
C VAL A 118 -5.94 46.56 14.36
N SER A 119 -5.47 45.84 13.35
CA SER A 119 -6.34 45.28 12.31
C SER A 119 -6.06 43.79 12.19
N THR A 120 -7.10 43.03 12.55
CA THR A 120 -7.19 41.58 12.50
C THR A 120 -7.23 41.11 11.03
N GLU A 121 -6.09 41.07 10.35
CA GLU A 121 -5.94 40.30 9.10
C GLU A 121 -5.07 39.08 9.35
N ILE A 122 -5.67 37.90 9.18
CA ILE A 122 -4.98 36.62 9.17
C ILE A 122 -4.16 36.55 7.88
N ILE A 123 -2.97 37.14 7.90
CA ILE A 123 -1.97 36.91 6.86
C ILE A 123 -1.34 35.54 7.15
N LEU A 124 -1.90 34.51 6.52
CA LEU A 124 -1.14 33.27 6.29
C LEU A 124 0.16 33.66 5.58
N PRO A 125 1.35 33.28 6.10
CA PRO A 125 2.57 33.50 5.34
C PRO A 125 2.52 32.63 4.09
N ARG A 126 2.15 33.22 2.95
CA ARG A 126 2.36 32.64 1.63
C ARG A 126 3.87 32.53 1.47
N LYS A 127 4.42 31.34 1.73
CA LYS A 127 5.80 31.02 1.42
C LYS A 127 6.00 31.30 -0.08
N PRO A 128 6.91 32.20 -0.50
CA PRO A 128 7.17 32.35 -1.92
C PRO A 128 7.74 31.03 -2.43
N LEU A 129 7.01 30.36 -3.31
CA LEU A 129 7.51 29.20 -4.02
C LEU A 129 8.67 29.68 -4.89
N ASN A 130 9.88 29.49 -4.39
CA ASN A 130 11.09 29.77 -5.14
C ASN A 130 11.25 28.65 -6.17
N ASN A 131 11.33 29.00 -7.46
CA ASN A 131 11.32 28.07 -8.59
C ASN A 131 12.42 26.98 -8.53
N TYR A 132 13.46 27.18 -7.71
CA TYR A 132 14.53 26.21 -7.44
C TYR A 132 14.04 24.95 -6.69
N SER A 133 12.94 25.01 -5.93
CA SER A 133 12.38 23.84 -5.22
C SER A 133 11.57 22.93 -6.14
N LEU A 134 10.83 23.47 -7.11
CA LEU A 134 10.15 22.65 -8.11
C LEU A 134 11.13 21.97 -9.07
N LEU A 135 12.23 22.64 -9.43
CA LEU A 135 13.26 22.02 -10.27
C LEU A 135 13.94 20.83 -9.57
N LYS A 136 14.13 20.90 -8.24
CA LYS A 136 14.64 19.77 -7.44
C LYS A 136 13.65 18.61 -7.31
N CYS A 137 12.34 18.88 -7.25
CA CYS A 137 11.31 17.83 -7.30
C CYS A 137 11.19 17.19 -8.69
N LEU A 138 11.27 17.98 -9.77
CA LEU A 138 11.21 17.48 -11.15
C LEU A 138 12.43 16.64 -11.52
N HIS A 139 13.64 17.06 -11.11
CA HIS A 139 14.85 16.27 -11.34
C HIS A 139 14.83 14.92 -10.60
N LYS A 140 14.09 14.81 -9.49
CA LYS A 140 13.95 13.57 -8.73
C LYS A 140 12.85 12.63 -9.24
N ILE A 141 12.01 13.11 -10.15
CA ILE A 141 10.94 12.32 -10.80
C ILE A 141 11.38 11.79 -12.18
N ILE A 142 12.31 12.47 -12.87
CA ILE A 142 12.78 12.09 -14.22
C ILE A 142 13.97 11.10 -14.19
N SER A 143 14.60 10.87 -13.03
CA SER A 143 15.66 9.88 -12.85
C SER A 143 15.16 8.59 -12.17
N PRO A 144 14.34 7.79 -12.86
CA PRO A 144 14.35 6.35 -12.66
C PRO A 144 14.60 5.64 -14.00
N PHE A 145 15.77 5.92 -14.59
CA PHE A 145 16.56 4.98 -15.39
C PHE A 145 18.03 5.22 -15.07
#